data_AF-A0A2R4FG02-F1
#
_entry.id   AF-A0A2R4FG02-F1
#
_cell.length_a   1.000
_cell.length_b   1.000
_cell.length_c   1.000
_cell.angle_alpha   90.00
_cell.angle_beta   90.00
_cell.angle_gamma   90.00
#
_symmetry.space_group_name_H-M   'P 1'
#
loop_
_entity.id
_entity.type
_entity.pdbx_description
1 polymer ?
#
loop_
_entity_poly.entity_id
_entity_poly.type
_entity_poly.pdbx_seq_one_letter_code
_entity_poly.pdbx_strand_id
1 'polypeptide(L)'
;MGILDTLAGWIRDFPLIPVEIRGVVWFPLLAVLVIGGLLLLVRRVLPWLGRLVGRALGVLAVAVGAVLLLPDLLVSYLYRRTGGAPPGLAYGYGDLVAELAIGLTRVSGLAAPAFARAARTPAVFVIVLGALWLWTWNHGSCPGEQAVDACVRPVVEWTRAFDS
;
A
#
# COMPACT_ATOMS: atom_id res chain seq x y z
N MET A 1 -13.82 0.31 7.89
CA MET A 1 -14.84 1.37 8.07
C MET A 1 -14.48 2.31 9.22
N GLY A 2 -13.93 1.83 10.35
CA GLY A 2 -13.68 2.66 11.53
C GLY A 2 -12.84 3.95 11.41
N ILE A 3 -11.94 4.11 10.42
CA ILE A 3 -11.19 5.38 10.25
C ILE A 3 -12.09 6.51 9.73
N LEU A 4 -13.01 6.21 8.81
CA LEU A 4 -13.95 7.21 8.31
C LEU A 4 -14.98 7.56 9.38
N ASP A 5 -15.38 6.57 10.20
CA ASP A 5 -16.31 6.79 11.31
C ASP A 5 -15.67 7.62 12.43
N THR A 6 -14.38 7.40 12.74
CA THR A 6 -13.63 8.23 13.69
C THR A 6 -13.37 9.64 13.18
N LEU A 7 -13.07 9.81 11.88
CA LEU A 7 -12.97 11.13 11.26
C LEU A 7 -14.31 11.86 11.29
N ALA A 8 -15.41 11.17 10.95
CA ALA A 8 -16.76 11.72 11.01
C ALA A 8 -17.17 12.11 12.45
N GLY A 9 -16.81 11.28 13.44
CA GLY A 9 -17.03 11.57 14.87
C GLY A 9 -16.25 12.79 15.36
N TRP A 10 -14.95 12.85 15.09
CA TRP A 10 -14.10 14.00 15.46
C TRP A 10 -14.59 15.32 14.85
N ILE A 11 -15.08 15.25 13.61
CA ILE A 11 -15.68 16.39 12.90
C ILE A 11 -16.97 16.87 13.57
N ARG A 12 -17.80 15.95 14.10
CA ARG A 12 -19.07 16.26 14.76
C ARG A 12 -18.86 17.08 16.05
N ASP A 13 -17.77 16.81 16.75
CA ASP A 13 -17.45 17.39 18.06
C ASP A 13 -16.74 18.75 17.98
N PHE A 14 -16.50 19.30 16.77
CA PHE A 14 -15.85 20.60 16.61
C PHE A 14 -16.81 21.76 17.01
N PRO A 15 -16.51 22.52 18.09
CA PRO A 15 -17.45 23.50 18.66
C PRO A 15 -17.49 24.84 17.91
N LEU A 16 -16.65 25.03 16.88
CA LEU A 16 -16.42 26.32 16.22
C LEU A 16 -17.37 26.63 15.05
N ILE A 17 -18.17 25.66 14.58
CA ILE A 17 -18.99 25.83 13.37
C ILE A 17 -20.49 25.80 13.71
N PRO A 18 -21.26 26.85 13.35
CA PRO A 18 -22.71 26.88 13.47
C PRO A 18 -23.35 25.66 12.81
N VAL A 19 -24.46 25.17 13.39
CA VAL A 19 -25.11 23.94 12.95
C VAL A 19 -25.64 24.09 11.52
N GLU A 20 -26.03 25.30 11.10
CA GLU A 20 -26.60 25.56 9.77
C GLU A 20 -25.56 25.40 8.64
N ILE A 21 -24.27 25.64 8.90
CA ILE A 21 -23.21 25.61 7.87
C ILE A 21 -22.53 24.24 7.81
N ARG A 22 -22.77 23.42 8.83
CA ARG A 22 -22.10 22.14 9.11
C ARG A 22 -22.11 21.22 7.88
N GLY A 23 -23.28 20.90 7.32
CA GLY A 23 -23.34 19.93 6.20
C GLY A 23 -22.68 20.39 4.89
N VAL A 24 -22.69 21.69 4.61
CA VAL A 24 -22.15 22.29 3.37
C VAL A 24 -20.63 22.38 3.43
N VAL A 25 -20.06 22.54 4.63
CA VAL A 25 -18.61 22.62 4.81
C VAL A 25 -17.99 21.24 5.04
N TRP A 26 -18.63 20.37 5.80
CA TRP A 26 -17.99 19.11 6.21
C TRP A 26 -17.91 18.06 5.12
N PHE A 27 -18.94 17.93 4.28
CA PHE A 27 -18.89 16.98 3.17
C PHE A 27 -17.75 17.29 2.18
N PRO A 28 -17.61 18.52 1.65
CA PRO A 28 -16.49 18.83 0.76
C PRO A 28 -15.16 18.79 1.51
N LEU A 29 -15.09 19.16 2.79
CA LEU A 29 -13.85 19.04 3.56
C LEU A 29 -13.41 17.57 3.70
N LEU A 30 -14.34 16.66 4.03
CA LEU A 30 -14.06 15.24 4.09
C LEU A 30 -13.64 14.70 2.73
N ALA A 31 -14.32 15.11 1.66
CA ALA A 31 -13.95 14.73 0.30
C ALA A 31 -12.54 15.20 -0.06
N VAL A 32 -12.20 16.45 0.26
CA VAL A 32 -10.86 17.02 0.05
C VAL A 32 -9.81 16.27 0.88
N LEU A 33 -10.10 15.94 2.14
CA LEU A 33 -9.18 15.18 2.99
C LEU A 33 -8.93 13.77 2.46
N VAL A 34 -9.98 13.04 2.08
CA VAL A 34 -9.87 11.66 1.59
C VAL A 34 -9.21 11.62 0.22
N ILE A 35 -9.70 12.40 -0.75
CA ILE A 35 -9.16 12.42 -2.12
C ILE A 35 -7.77 13.06 -2.14
N GLY A 36 -7.58 14.17 -1.43
CA GLY A 36 -6.28 14.83 -1.30
C GLY A 36 -5.25 13.94 -0.59
N GLY A 37 -5.67 13.25 0.47
CA GLY A 37 -4.85 12.24 1.16
C GLY A 37 -4.46 11.08 0.25
N LEU A 38 -5.40 10.54 -0.51
CA LEU A 38 -5.13 9.50 -1.51
C LEU A 38 -4.17 9.98 -2.60
N LEU A 39 -4.36 11.18 -3.12
CA LEU A 39 -3.46 11.78 -4.11
C LEU A 39 -2.05 11.95 -3.54
N LEU A 40 -1.93 12.43 -2.31
CA LEU A 40 -0.65 12.58 -1.63
C LEU A 40 0.01 11.21 -1.40
N LEU A 41 -0.77 10.21 -0.98
CA LEU A 41 -0.30 8.84 -0.78
C LEU A 41 0.24 8.24 -2.09
N VAL A 42 -0.53 8.33 -3.18
CA VAL A 42 -0.16 7.79 -4.49
C VAL A 42 1.04 8.54 -5.07
N ARG A 43 1.09 9.87 -4.94
CA ARG A 43 2.17 10.68 -5.56
C ARG A 43 3.45 10.70 -4.74
N ARG A 44 3.36 10.60 -3.42
CA ARG A 44 4.50 10.81 -2.52
C ARG A 44 4.94 9.56 -1.77
N VAL A 45 3.99 8.81 -1.23
CA VAL A 45 4.28 7.62 -0.40
C VAL A 45 4.60 6.41 -1.26
N LEU A 46 3.84 6.17 -2.33
CA LEU A 46 4.06 5.06 -3.27
C LEU A 46 5.50 5.00 -3.86
N PRO A 47 6.07 6.08 -4.39
CA PRO A 47 7.44 6.03 -4.92
C PRO A 47 8.49 5.91 -3.81
N TRP A 48 8.19 6.35 -2.59
CA TRP A 48 9.06 6.13 -1.43
C TRP A 48 9.05 4.65 -1.01
N LEU A 49 7.86 4.04 -0.91
CA LEU A 49 7.69 2.61 -0.65
C LEU A 49 8.37 1.75 -1.71
N GLY A 50 8.24 2.10 -2.99
CA GLY A 50 8.89 1.37 -4.07
C GLY A 50 10.42 1.34 -3.95
N ARG A 51 11.03 2.43 -3.49
CA ARG A 51 12.48 2.47 -3.20
C ARG A 51 12.85 1.61 -1.99
N LEU A 52 12.01 1.61 -0.96
CA LEU A 52 12.27 0.87 0.27
C LEU A 52 12.12 -0.64 0.05
N VAL A 53 11.06 -1.06 -0.65
CA VAL A 53 10.85 -2.46 -1.07
C VAL A 53 11.97 -2.91 -2.00
N GLY A 54 12.37 -2.08 -2.98
CA GLY A 54 13.49 -2.41 -3.86
C GLY A 54 14.79 -2.66 -3.08
N ARG A 55 15.11 -1.81 -2.09
CA ARG A 55 16.28 -2.02 -1.21
C ARG A 55 16.16 -3.27 -0.35
N ALA A 56 15.00 -3.49 0.28
CA ALA A 56 14.78 -4.65 1.13
C ALA A 56 14.90 -5.96 0.35
N LEU A 57 14.32 -6.03 -0.85
CA LEU A 57 14.44 -7.18 -1.74
C LEU A 57 15.87 -7.38 -2.23
N GLY A 58 16.62 -6.30 -2.52
CA GLY A 58 18.03 -6.39 -2.87
C GLY A 58 18.87 -7.01 -1.75
N VAL A 59 18.67 -6.55 -0.50
CA VAL A 59 19.37 -7.12 0.68
C VAL A 59 18.98 -8.59 0.89
N LEU A 60 17.70 -8.91 0.77
CA LEU A 60 17.21 -10.27 0.90
C LEU A 60 17.82 -11.19 -0.16
N ALA A 61 17.88 -10.74 -1.42
CA ALA A 61 18.47 -11.50 -2.52
C ALA A 61 19.95 -11.81 -2.28
N VAL A 62 20.72 -10.81 -1.81
CA VAL A 62 22.14 -11.00 -1.45
C VAL A 62 22.29 -11.96 -0.29
N ALA A 63 21.49 -11.82 0.77
CA ALA A 63 21.55 -12.70 1.94
C ALA A 63 21.21 -14.15 1.58
N VAL A 64 20.14 -14.36 0.82
CA VAL A 64 19.72 -15.69 0.34
C VAL A 64 20.79 -16.29 -0.57
N GLY A 65 21.35 -15.51 -1.50
CA GLY A 65 22.44 -15.97 -2.36
C GLY A 65 23.68 -16.36 -1.56
N ALA A 66 24.09 -15.56 -0.57
CA ALA A 66 25.23 -15.87 0.29
C ALA A 66 25.01 -17.16 1.10
N VAL A 67 23.81 -17.35 1.65
CA VAL A 67 23.47 -18.57 2.40
C VAL A 67 23.45 -19.80 1.49
N LEU A 68 22.90 -19.68 0.29
CA LEU A 68 22.87 -20.78 -0.69
C LEU A 68 24.25 -21.13 -1.25
N LEU A 69 25.23 -20.21 -1.20
CA LEU A 69 26.61 -20.47 -1.61
C LEU A 69 27.47 -21.11 -0.51
N LEU A 70 27.04 -21.10 0.77
CA LEU A 70 27.78 -21.73 1.87
C LEU A 70 28.06 -23.23 1.66
N PRO A 71 27.09 -24.06 1.20
CA PRO A 71 27.35 -25.46 0.91
C PRO A 71 28.42 -25.65 -0.16
N ASP A 72 28.40 -24.84 -1.23
CA ASP A 72 29.37 -24.93 -2.32
C ASP A 72 30.78 -24.52 -1.84
N LEU A 73 30.86 -23.49 -0.99
CA LEU A 73 32.10 -23.06 -0.36
C LEU A 73 32.67 -24.13 0.57
N LEU A 74 31.81 -24.84 1.32
CA LEU A 74 32.22 -25.95 2.19
C LEU A 74 32.74 -27.14 1.37
N VAL A 75 32.04 -27.53 0.31
CA VAL A 75 32.47 -28.63 -0.59
C VAL A 75 33.81 -28.28 -1.26
N SER A 76 33.93 -27.07 -1.79
CA SER A 76 35.16 -26.56 -2.40
C SER A 76 36.32 -26.52 -1.42
N TYR A 77 36.07 -26.11 -0.18
CA TYR A 77 37.08 -26.09 0.88
C TYR A 77 37.57 -27.49 1.24
N LEU A 78 36.65 -28.45 1.41
CA LEU A 78 36.98 -29.84 1.73
C LEU A 78 37.82 -30.51 0.63
N TYR A 79 37.43 -30.33 -0.64
CA TYR A 79 38.17 -30.90 -1.78
C TYR A 79 39.57 -30.28 -1.93
N ARG A 80 39.71 -28.97 -1.76
CA ARG A 80 41.03 -28.32 -1.79
C ARG A 80 41.94 -28.83 -0.68
N ARG A 81 41.39 -29.09 0.52
CA ARG A 81 42.17 -29.60 1.66
C ARG A 81 42.65 -31.03 1.44
N THR A 82 41.93 -31.84 0.67
CA THR A 82 42.33 -33.20 0.31
C THR A 82 43.16 -33.28 -0.98
N GLY A 83 43.53 -32.14 -1.58
CA GLY A 83 44.32 -32.07 -2.80
C GLY A 83 43.55 -32.45 -4.08
N GLY A 84 42.22 -32.56 -3.99
CA GLY A 84 41.36 -32.89 -5.12
C GLY A 84 40.72 -31.67 -5.79
N ALA A 85 40.24 -31.85 -7.01
CA ALA A 85 39.37 -30.89 -7.68
C ALA A 85 37.89 -31.18 -7.32
N PRO A 86 37.07 -30.16 -7.02
CA PRO A 86 35.65 -30.37 -6.75
C PRO A 86 34.93 -30.91 -8.00
N PRO A 87 33.89 -31.75 -7.81
CA PRO A 87 33.15 -32.36 -8.90
C PRO A 87 32.39 -31.32 -9.74
N GLY A 88 32.26 -31.58 -11.05
CA GLY A 88 31.59 -30.66 -11.99
C GLY A 88 30.16 -30.23 -11.60
N LEU A 89 29.45 -31.09 -10.86
CA LEU A 89 28.10 -30.78 -10.34
C LEU A 89 28.08 -29.64 -9.31
N ALA A 90 29.17 -29.42 -8.57
CA ALA A 90 29.28 -28.32 -7.61
C ALA A 90 29.28 -26.95 -8.34
N TYR A 91 30.00 -26.88 -9.47
CA TYR A 91 30.02 -25.67 -10.31
C TYR A 91 28.64 -25.36 -10.91
N GLY A 92 27.89 -26.37 -11.36
CA GLY A 92 26.54 -26.16 -11.90
C GLY A 92 25.53 -25.65 -10.87
N TYR A 93 25.68 -26.04 -9.60
CA TYR A 93 24.87 -25.50 -8.51
C TYR A 93 25.21 -24.04 -8.22
N GLY A 94 26.50 -23.69 -8.17
CA GLY A 94 26.95 -22.31 -7.98
C GLY A 94 26.42 -21.35 -9.05
N ASP A 95 26.44 -21.79 -10.32
CA ASP A 95 25.91 -21.00 -11.45
C ASP A 95 24.41 -20.76 -11.31
N LEU A 96 23.62 -21.79 -10.95
CA LEU A 96 22.17 -21.64 -10.74
C LEU A 96 21.85 -20.68 -9.59
N VAL A 97 22.59 -20.76 -8.48
CA VAL A 97 22.40 -19.86 -7.33
C VAL A 97 22.78 -18.42 -7.71
N ALA A 98 23.86 -18.24 -8.47
CA ALA A 98 24.27 -16.92 -8.96
C ALA A 98 23.23 -16.33 -9.94
N GLU A 99 22.73 -17.12 -10.89
CA GLU A 99 21.66 -16.69 -11.80
C GLU A 99 20.38 -16.33 -11.06
N LEU A 100 20.00 -17.11 -10.05
CA LEU A 100 18.84 -16.82 -9.20
C LEU A 100 19.03 -15.49 -8.46
N ALA A 101 20.18 -15.27 -7.84
CA ALA A 101 20.49 -14.03 -7.12
C ALA A 101 20.48 -12.81 -8.06
N ILE A 102 21.06 -12.93 -9.26
CA ILE A 102 21.03 -11.89 -10.30
C ILE A 102 19.58 -11.64 -10.76
N GLY A 103 18.79 -12.69 -10.94
CA GLY A 103 17.37 -12.63 -11.28
C GLY A 103 16.56 -11.88 -10.24
N LEU A 104 16.67 -12.24 -8.96
CA LEU A 104 16.02 -11.52 -7.86
C LEU A 104 16.46 -10.06 -7.78
N THR A 105 17.75 -9.79 -7.99
CA THR A 105 18.26 -8.41 -7.96
C THR A 105 17.67 -7.59 -9.12
N ARG A 106 17.54 -8.16 -10.32
CA ARG A 106 16.85 -7.50 -11.44
C ARG A 106 15.38 -7.24 -11.13
N VAL A 107 14.67 -8.19 -10.55
CA VAL A 107 13.25 -8.01 -10.13
C VAL A 107 13.13 -6.89 -9.08
N SER A 108 14.06 -6.83 -8.12
CA SER A 108 14.09 -5.73 -7.14
C SER A 108 14.29 -4.35 -7.80
N GLY A 109 15.09 -4.30 -8.88
CA GLY A 109 15.28 -3.11 -9.70
C GLY A 109 14.02 -2.67 -10.47
N LEU A 110 13.08 -3.59 -10.71
CA LEU A 110 11.79 -3.31 -11.37
C LEU A 110 10.72 -2.79 -10.40
N ALA A 111 10.87 -3.01 -9.08
CA ALA A 111 9.89 -2.57 -8.10
C ALA A 111 9.75 -1.04 -8.10
N ALA A 112 10.86 -0.31 -7.93
CA ALA A 112 10.85 1.16 -7.91
C ALA A 112 10.20 1.81 -9.15
N PRO A 113 10.52 1.42 -10.41
CA PRO A 113 9.87 1.98 -11.58
C PRO A 113 8.40 1.54 -11.72
N ALA A 114 8.02 0.35 -11.26
CA ALA A 114 6.61 -0.07 -11.23
C ALA A 114 5.78 0.83 -10.30
N PHE A 115 6.26 1.07 -9.07
CA PHE A 115 5.61 2.00 -8.14
C PHE A 115 5.64 3.45 -8.64
N ALA A 116 6.70 3.88 -9.33
CA ALA A 116 6.75 5.20 -9.94
C ALA A 116 5.76 5.35 -11.12
N ARG A 117 5.52 4.30 -11.91
CA ARG A 117 4.48 4.28 -12.94
C ARG A 117 3.09 4.33 -12.32
N ALA A 118 2.86 3.56 -11.24
CA ALA A 118 1.61 3.63 -10.49
C ALA A 118 1.37 5.03 -9.89
N ALA A 119 2.42 5.75 -9.48
CA ALA A 119 2.31 7.14 -9.02
C ALA A 119 1.93 8.13 -10.14
N ARG A 120 2.11 7.77 -11.41
CA ARG A 120 1.69 8.57 -12.58
C ARG A 120 0.24 8.30 -13.01
N THR A 121 -0.50 7.50 -12.24
CA THR A 121 -1.93 7.27 -12.51
C THR A 121 -2.65 8.62 -12.61
N PRO A 122 -3.52 8.81 -13.63
CA PRO A 122 -4.23 10.08 -13.80
C PRO A 122 -5.01 10.42 -12.54
N ALA A 123 -4.98 11.69 -12.13
CA ALA A 123 -5.69 12.14 -10.93
C ALA A 123 -7.17 11.78 -10.95
N VAL A 124 -7.78 11.76 -12.15
CA VAL A 124 -9.18 11.35 -12.38
C VAL A 124 -9.46 9.96 -11.80
N PHE A 125 -8.59 8.98 -11.99
CA PHE A 125 -8.81 7.64 -11.42
C PHE A 125 -8.76 7.64 -9.90
N VAL A 126 -7.85 8.41 -9.30
CA VAL A 126 -7.76 8.54 -7.84
C VAL A 126 -8.99 9.25 -7.27
N ILE A 127 -9.49 10.27 -7.97
CA ILE A 127 -10.73 10.98 -7.62
C ILE A 127 -11.92 10.02 -7.70
N VAL A 128 -12.07 9.27 -8.80
CA VAL A 128 -13.15 8.30 -8.98
C VAL A 128 -13.09 7.22 -7.91
N LEU A 129 -11.90 6.69 -7.59
CA LEU A 129 -11.72 5.71 -6.53
C LEU A 129 -12.10 6.27 -5.16
N GLY A 130 -11.68 7.51 -4.86
CA GLY A 130 -12.04 8.19 -3.62
C GLY A 130 -13.54 8.47 -3.51
N ALA A 131 -14.18 8.88 -4.60
CA ALA A 131 -15.63 9.07 -4.66
C ALA A 131 -16.39 7.75 -4.45
N LEU A 132 -15.94 6.68 -5.09
CA LEU A 132 -16.53 5.34 -4.94
C LEU A 132 -16.33 4.80 -3.52
N TRP A 133 -15.20 5.11 -2.89
CA TRP A 133 -14.96 4.78 -1.48
C TRP A 133 -15.88 5.55 -0.53
N LEU A 134 -16.07 6.85 -0.73
CA LEU A 134 -17.01 7.65 0.06
C LEU A 134 -18.46 7.19 -0.16
N TRP A 135 -18.81 6.86 -1.40
CA TRP A 135 -20.11 6.32 -1.76
C TRP A 135 -20.40 5.00 -1.02
N THR A 136 -19.46 4.06 -1.10
CA THR A 136 -19.58 2.75 -0.44
C THR A 136 -19.59 2.86 1.08
N TRP A 137 -18.83 3.78 1.66
CA TRP A 137 -18.91 4.09 3.10
C TRP A 137 -20.31 4.59 3.48
N ASN A 138 -20.82 5.61 2.79
CA ASN A 138 -22.13 6.20 3.09
C ASN A 138 -23.29 5.20 2.90
N HIS A 139 -23.20 4.31 1.90
CA HIS A 139 -24.21 3.28 1.67
C HIS A 139 -24.05 2.08 2.61
N GLY A 140 -22.82 1.78 3.05
CA GLY A 140 -22.52 0.68 3.95
C GLY A 140 -22.85 0.94 5.41
N SER A 141 -23.00 2.21 5.82
CA SER A 141 -23.31 2.58 7.21
C SER A 141 -24.69 2.10 7.70
N CYS A 142 -25.64 1.84 6.81
CA CYS A 142 -26.96 1.30 7.15
C CYS A 142 -27.26 0.06 6.28
N PRO A 143 -26.78 -1.14 6.66
CA PRO A 143 -27.05 -2.36 5.91
C PRO A 143 -28.48 -2.88 6.19
N GLY A 144 -29.40 -2.65 5.24
CA GLY A 144 -30.67 -3.39 5.13
C GLY A 144 -31.96 -2.70 5.61
N GLU A 145 -33.08 -3.23 5.13
CA GLU A 145 -34.48 -2.80 5.38
C GLU A 145 -34.98 -2.99 6.83
N GLN A 146 -34.11 -3.36 7.78
CA GLN A 146 -34.48 -3.49 9.20
C GLN A 146 -34.12 -2.24 10.03
N ALA A 147 -33.46 -1.26 9.41
CA ALA A 147 -33.03 -0.03 10.06
C ALA A 147 -33.93 1.17 9.71
N VAL A 148 -35.17 0.91 9.28
CA VAL A 148 -36.07 1.88 8.61
C VAL A 148 -36.41 3.07 9.50
N ASP A 149 -36.44 2.89 10.83
CA ASP A 149 -36.87 3.96 11.73
C ASP A 149 -35.74 4.61 12.56
N ALA A 150 -34.51 4.07 12.53
CA ALA A 150 -33.44 4.56 13.42
C ALA A 150 -32.07 4.79 12.77
N CYS A 151 -31.74 4.18 11.63
CA CYS A 151 -30.43 4.37 11.01
C CYS A 151 -30.47 5.48 9.96
N VAL A 152 -29.85 6.61 10.30
CA VAL A 152 -29.66 7.72 9.38
C VAL A 152 -28.27 7.61 8.77
N ARG A 153 -28.19 7.61 7.43
CA ARG A 153 -26.89 7.64 6.74
C ARG A 153 -26.16 8.94 7.10
N PRO A 154 -24.83 8.93 7.30
CA PRO A 154 -24.09 10.11 7.74
C PRO A 154 -24.31 11.35 6.87
N VAL A 155 -24.31 11.19 5.54
CA VAL A 155 -24.53 12.33 4.62
C VAL A 155 -25.96 12.88 4.77
N VAL A 156 -26.95 12.01 4.95
CA VAL A 156 -28.36 12.41 5.13
C VAL A 156 -28.55 13.14 6.46
N GLU A 157 -27.86 12.69 7.53
CA GLU A 157 -27.88 13.37 8.82
C GLU A 157 -27.33 14.80 8.71
N TRP A 158 -26.24 14.98 7.97
CA TRP A 158 -25.64 16.30 7.78
C TRP A 158 -26.49 17.23 6.91
N THR A 159 -27.24 16.69 5.94
CA THR A 159 -28.09 17.51 5.08
C THR A 159 -29.44 17.83 5.69
N ARG A 160 -29.97 17.01 6.62
CA ARG A 160 -31.22 17.30 7.34
C ARG A 160 -31.19 18.63 8.10
N ALA A 161 -30.01 19.10 8.49
CA ALA A 161 -29.84 20.42 9.11
C ALA A 161 -30.18 21.60 8.18
N PHE A 162 -30.34 21.38 6.87
CA PHE A 162 -30.81 22.39 5.93
C PHE A 162 -32.33 22.42 5.76
N ASP A 163 -33.02 21.35 6.15
CA ASP A 163 -34.47 21.22 5.98
C ASP A 163 -35.27 21.73 7.20
N SER A 164 -34.58 22.13 8.28
CA SER A 164 -35.14 22.68 9.53
C SER A 164 -34.93 24.18 9.63
#